data_AF-A0A2S7UUY2-F1
#
_entry.id   AF-A0A2S7UUY2-F1
#
_cell.length_a   1.000
_cell.length_b   1.000
_cell.length_c   1.000
_cell.angle_alpha   90.00
_cell.angle_beta   90.00
_cell.angle_gamma   90.00
#
_symmetry.space_group_name_H-M   'P 1'
#
loop_
_entity.id
_entity.type
_entity.pdbx_description
1 polymer ?
#
loop_
_entity_poly.entity_id
_entity_poly.type
_entity_poly.pdbx_seq_one_letter_code
_entity_poly.pdbx_strand_id
1 'polypeptide(L)'
;MKINDIAEQNYLWVEKMGWHNKTTLEALALVASEVGEAINECRNETPTDAFGEELADIVLRVLDIDHWQGIDLEKEILAKMAINEQRGTRGRVK
;
A
#
# COMPACT_ATOMS: atom_id res chain seq x y z
N MET A 1 0.39 1.75 -16.62
CA MET A 1 1.20 2.69 -15.82
C MET A 1 2.15 1.85 -14.97
N LYS A 2 3.37 2.33 -14.73
CA LYS A 2 4.28 1.74 -13.75
C LYS A 2 3.82 2.10 -12.34
N ILE A 3 4.31 1.39 -11.32
CA ILE A 3 3.94 1.68 -9.92
C ILE A 3 4.37 3.11 -9.56
N ASN A 4 5.59 3.49 -9.98
CA ASN A 4 6.12 4.82 -9.70
C ASN A 4 5.31 5.95 -10.37
N ASP A 5 4.70 5.68 -11.53
CA ASP A 5 3.81 6.66 -12.19
C ASP A 5 2.52 6.87 -11.39
N ILE A 6 1.98 5.79 -10.79
CA ILE A 6 0.79 5.86 -9.93
C ILE A 6 1.13 6.62 -8.65
N ALA A 7 2.28 6.32 -8.05
CA ALA A 7 2.74 6.97 -6.83
C ALA A 7 2.92 8.48 -7.01
N GLU A 8 3.56 8.91 -8.09
CA GLU A 8 3.70 10.34 -8.42
C GLU A 8 2.33 11.02 -8.62
N GLN A 9 1.42 10.41 -9.38
CA GLN A 9 0.09 10.98 -9.61
C GLN A 9 -0.71 11.11 -8.32
N ASN A 10 -0.66 10.09 -7.46
CA ASN A 10 -1.35 10.11 -6.17
C ASN A 10 -0.75 11.18 -5.24
N TYR A 11 0.58 11.23 -5.11
CA TYR A 11 1.29 12.23 -4.32
C TYR A 11 0.92 13.65 -4.74
N LEU A 12 0.91 13.95 -6.05
CA LEU A 12 0.54 15.27 -6.57
C LEU A 12 -0.91 15.65 -6.22
N TRP A 13 -1.82 14.66 -6.19
CA TRP A 13 -3.19 14.89 -5.77
C TRP A 13 -3.29 15.17 -4.26
N VAL A 14 -2.59 14.39 -3.41
CA VAL A 14 -2.54 14.60 -1.96
C VAL A 14 -1.91 15.96 -1.61
N GLU A 15 -0.84 16.35 -2.31
CA GLU A 15 -0.23 17.69 -2.22
C GLU A 15 -1.23 18.79 -2.59
N LYS A 16 -1.96 18.62 -3.69
CA LYS A 16 -2.98 19.58 -4.14
C LYS A 16 -4.08 19.77 -3.10
N MET A 17 -4.41 18.74 -2.31
CA MET A 17 -5.38 18.81 -1.22
C MET A 17 -4.79 19.37 0.09
N GLY A 18 -3.47 19.58 0.16
CA GLY A 18 -2.78 20.09 1.34
C GLY A 18 -2.66 19.08 2.47
N TRP A 19 -2.63 17.78 2.16
CA TRP A 19 -2.71 16.69 3.14
C TRP A 19 -1.36 16.10 3.56
N HIS A 20 -0.23 16.66 3.12
CA HIS A 20 1.11 16.33 3.63
C HIS A 20 1.51 17.14 4.87
N ASN A 21 0.55 17.69 5.59
CA ASN A 21 0.71 18.34 6.89
C ASN A 21 0.73 17.33 8.06
N LYS A 22 1.39 16.18 7.86
CA LYS A 22 1.45 15.04 8.78
C LYS A 22 2.87 14.49 8.86
N THR A 23 3.18 13.72 9.88
CA THR A 23 4.44 12.97 10.01
C THR A 23 4.37 11.64 9.26
N THR A 24 5.53 11.01 9.00
CA THR A 24 5.57 9.66 8.42
C THR A 24 4.88 8.63 9.30
N LEU A 25 4.94 8.79 10.64
CA LEU A 25 4.23 7.93 11.58
C LEU A 25 2.72 8.06 11.42
N GLU A 26 2.20 9.29 11.34
CA GLU A 26 0.76 9.53 11.11
C GLU A 26 0.32 9.01 9.74
N ALA A 27 1.14 9.18 8.69
CA ALA A 27 0.87 8.61 7.37
C ALA A 27 0.80 7.07 7.42
N LEU A 28 1.72 6.41 8.12
CA LEU A 28 1.66 4.96 8.34
C LEU A 28 0.43 4.53 9.15
N ALA A 29 0.00 5.34 10.12
CA ALA A 29 -1.24 5.07 10.86
C ALA A 29 -2.48 5.13 9.95
N LEU A 30 -2.49 5.98 8.92
CA LEU A 30 -3.55 5.99 7.91
C LEU A 30 -3.53 4.71 7.06
N VAL A 31 -2.37 4.14 6.72
CA VAL A 31 -2.32 2.81 6.08
C VAL A 31 -3.01 1.77 6.96
N ALA A 32 -2.75 1.82 8.27
CA ALA A 32 -3.38 0.89 9.21
C ALA A 32 -4.90 1.09 9.35
N SER A 33 -5.41 2.32 9.16
CA SER A 33 -6.87 2.54 9.14
C SER A 33 -7.51 1.91 7.91
N GLU A 34 -6.93 2.05 6.71
CA GLU A 34 -7.49 1.43 5.49
C GLU A 34 -7.46 -0.11 5.59
N VAL A 35 -6.45 -0.68 6.26
CA VAL A 35 -6.45 -2.11 6.59
C VAL A 35 -7.61 -2.48 7.51
N GLY A 36 -7.97 -1.62 8.45
CA GLY A 36 -9.15 -1.79 9.31
C GLY A 36 -10.46 -1.79 8.52
N GLU A 37 -10.58 -0.91 7.52
CA GLU A 37 -11.73 -0.86 6.61
C GLU A 37 -11.81 -2.12 5.75
N ALA A 38 -10.70 -2.55 5.13
CA ALA A 38 -10.63 -3.82 4.41
C ALA A 38 -11.00 -5.05 5.27
N ILE A 39 -10.60 -5.06 6.55
CA ILE A 39 -10.99 -6.11 7.50
C ILE A 39 -12.50 -6.09 7.75
N ASN A 40 -13.12 -4.91 7.85
CA ASN A 40 -14.56 -4.79 8.05
C ASN A 40 -15.34 -5.41 6.89
N GLU A 41 -14.87 -5.21 5.66
CA GLU A 41 -15.47 -5.79 4.46
C GLU A 41 -15.33 -7.32 4.40
N CYS A 42 -14.43 -7.91 5.20
CA CYS A 42 -14.21 -9.36 5.28
C CYS A 42 -14.89 -10.03 6.49
N ARG A 43 -15.77 -9.35 7.24
CA ARG A 43 -16.37 -9.90 8.48
C ARG A 43 -17.43 -10.99 8.24
N ASN A 44 -17.96 -11.09 7.03
CA ASN A 44 -18.96 -12.09 6.64
C ASN A 44 -18.29 -13.32 6.01
N GLU A 45 -19.08 -14.32 5.59
CA GLU A 45 -18.55 -15.54 4.93
C GLU A 45 -17.76 -15.24 3.65
N THR A 46 -18.09 -14.14 2.97
CA THR A 46 -17.39 -13.65 1.79
C THR A 46 -17.14 -12.14 1.92
N PRO A 47 -16.05 -11.61 1.33
CA PRO A 47 -15.83 -10.17 1.26
C PRO A 47 -16.99 -9.46 0.55
N THR A 48 -17.32 -8.24 0.97
CA THR A 48 -18.30 -7.40 0.27
C THR A 48 -17.73 -6.90 -1.07
N ASP A 49 -18.59 -6.28 -1.88
CA ASP A 49 -18.19 -5.62 -3.14
C ASP A 49 -17.20 -4.46 -2.92
N ALA A 50 -17.15 -3.88 -1.72
CA ALA A 50 -16.27 -2.75 -1.39
C ALA A 50 -14.82 -3.18 -1.09
N PHE A 51 -14.57 -4.47 -0.84
CA PHE A 51 -13.23 -4.93 -0.47
C PHE A 51 -12.14 -4.57 -1.49
N GLY A 52 -12.48 -4.54 -2.78
CA GLY A 52 -11.55 -4.14 -3.84
C GLY A 52 -11.13 -2.66 -3.76
N GLU A 53 -12.04 -1.79 -3.33
CA GLU A 53 -11.79 -0.36 -3.10
C GLU A 53 -10.85 -0.16 -1.92
N GLU A 54 -11.10 -0.84 -0.80
CA GLU A 54 -10.24 -0.77 0.39
C GLU A 54 -8.81 -1.27 0.12
N LEU A 55 -8.65 -2.31 -0.71
CA LEU A 55 -7.32 -2.74 -1.15
C LEU A 55 -6.60 -1.67 -1.98
N ALA A 56 -7.34 -0.92 -2.81
CA ALA A 56 -6.78 0.18 -3.58
C ALA A 56 -6.33 1.32 -2.65
N ASP A 57 -7.11 1.66 -1.64
CA ASP A 57 -6.77 2.69 -0.67
C ASP A 57 -5.53 2.34 0.15
N ILE A 58 -5.39 1.09 0.61
CA ILE A 58 -4.16 0.61 1.24
C ILE A 58 -2.95 0.83 0.31
N VAL A 59 -3.06 0.45 -0.96
CA VAL A 59 -1.97 0.62 -1.93
C VAL A 59 -1.65 2.10 -2.12
N LEU A 60 -2.65 2.95 -2.36
CA LEU A 60 -2.44 4.38 -2.58
C LEU A 60 -1.81 5.07 -1.36
N ARG A 61 -2.18 4.70 -0.13
CA ARG A 61 -1.51 5.21 1.09
C ARG A 61 -0.05 4.82 1.16
N VAL A 62 0.29 3.58 0.80
CA VAL A 62 1.69 3.12 0.75
C VAL A 62 2.47 3.86 -0.34
N LEU A 63 1.85 4.05 -1.52
CA LEU A 63 2.47 4.75 -2.63
C LEU A 63 2.72 6.24 -2.34
N ASP A 64 1.78 6.90 -1.66
CA ASP A 64 1.97 8.29 -1.20
C ASP A 64 3.21 8.42 -0.30
N ILE A 65 3.35 7.49 0.66
CA ILE A 65 4.49 7.45 1.57
C ILE A 65 5.80 7.18 0.82
N ASP A 66 5.81 6.24 -0.14
CA ASP A 66 7.03 5.94 -0.89
C ASP A 66 7.55 7.18 -1.64
N HIS A 67 6.65 7.88 -2.33
CA HIS A 67 7.02 8.98 -3.18
C HIS A 67 7.44 10.17 -2.33
N TRP A 68 6.69 10.44 -1.26
CA TRP A 68 7.01 11.49 -0.30
C TRP A 68 8.35 11.28 0.40
N GLN A 69 8.76 10.03 0.64
CA GLN A 69 10.05 9.70 1.25
C GLN A 69 11.18 9.45 0.24
N GLY A 70 10.91 9.57 -1.07
CA GLY A 70 11.89 9.36 -2.14
C GLY A 70 12.33 7.89 -2.30
N ILE A 71 11.44 6.96 -2.01
CA ILE A 71 11.67 5.51 -2.11
C ILE A 71 11.20 5.01 -3.47
N ASP A 72 12.05 4.26 -4.17
CA ASP A 72 11.65 3.52 -5.38
C ASP A 72 10.99 2.21 -4.98
N LEU A 73 9.68 2.24 -4.71
CA LEU A 73 8.95 1.07 -4.20
C LEU A 73 8.89 -0.05 -5.23
N GLU A 74 8.80 0.25 -6.53
CA GLU A 74 8.83 -0.77 -7.58
C GLU A 74 10.12 -1.61 -7.49
N LYS A 75 11.26 -0.94 -7.31
CA LYS A 75 12.55 -1.61 -7.10
C LYS A 75 12.58 -2.44 -5.81
N GLU A 76 12.08 -1.91 -4.69
CA GLU A 76 12.03 -2.62 -3.41
C GLU A 76 11.14 -3.87 -3.48
N ILE A 77 9.99 -3.78 -4.15
CA ILE A 77 9.09 -4.91 -4.41
C ILE A 77 9.81 -5.98 -5.23
N LEU A 78 10.45 -5.61 -6.34
CA LEU A 78 11.18 -6.56 -7.20
C LEU A 78 12.32 -7.25 -6.44
N ALA A 79 13.10 -6.50 -5.67
CA ALA A 79 14.15 -7.07 -4.82
C ALA A 79 13.57 -8.03 -3.77
N LYS A 80 12.45 -7.66 -3.15
CA LYS A 80 11.77 -8.48 -2.14
C LYS A 80 11.20 -9.77 -2.74
N MET A 81 10.65 -9.71 -3.96
CA MET A 81 10.15 -10.87 -4.70
C MET A 81 11.29 -11.84 -5.01
N ALA A 82 12.44 -11.36 -5.51
CA ALA A 82 13.61 -12.20 -5.76
C ALA A 82 14.11 -12.90 -4.48
N ILE A 83 14.14 -12.18 -3.35
CA ILE A 83 14.48 -12.76 -2.05
C ILE A 83 13.46 -13.83 -1.61
N ASN A 84 12.16 -13.59 -1.84
CA ASN A 84 11.11 -14.54 -1.48
C ASN A 84 11.20 -15.82 -2.33
N GLU A 85 11.48 -15.69 -3.63
CA GLU A 85 11.70 -16.81 -4.54
C GLU A 85 12.89 -17.67 -4.08
N GLN A 86 14.02 -17.05 -3.76
CA GLN A 86 15.20 -17.75 -3.26
C GLN A 86 14.97 -18.47 -1.92
N ARG A 87 14.17 -17.88 -1.03
CA ARG A 87 13.86 -18.45 0.30
C ARG A 87 12.83 -19.58 0.24
N GLY A 88 12.13 -19.73 -0.89
CA GLY A 88 11.09 -20.73 -1.08
C GLY A 88 10.03 -20.66 0.03
N THR A 89 9.54 -21.81 0.49
CA THR A 89 8.48 -21.85 1.50
C THR A 89 8.95 -21.62 2.93
N ARG A 90 10.27 -21.47 3.19
CA ARG A 90 10.83 -21.43 4.56
C ARG A 90 10.25 -22.53 5.47
N GLY A 91 10.03 -23.73 4.94
CA GLY A 91 9.47 -24.87 5.68
C GLY A 91 7.96 -24.90 5.82
N ARG A 92 7.21 -23.98 5.19
CA ARG A 92 5.75 -24.10 5.08
C ARG A 92 5.40 -25.13 4.00
N VAL A 93 4.63 -26.14 4.37
CA VAL A 93 4.15 -27.16 3.43
C VAL A 93 3.13 -26.51 2.49
N LYS A 94 3.18 -26.86 1.19
CA LYS A 94 2.14 -26.48 0.22
C LYS A 94 0.81 -27.11 0.56
#